data_AF-A0A9E3WC54-F1
#
_entry.id   AF-A0A9E3WC54-F1
#
_cell.length_a   1.000
_cell.length_b   1.000
_cell.length_c   1.000
_cell.angle_alpha   90.00
_cell.angle_beta   90.00
_cell.angle_gamma   90.00
#
_symmetry.space_group_name_H-M   'P 1'
#
loop_
_entity.id
_entity.type
_entity.pdbx_description
1 polymer ?
#
loop_
_entity_poly.entity_id
_entity_poly.type
_entity_poly.pdbx_seq_one_letter_code
_entity_poly.pdbx_strand_id
1 'polypeptide(L)' 'HYKDKGDDPGRLELVKGSWLVCADSGYKYPIRNGIPVMLVEEGEKWKDTPAEALPVPPPEA' A
#
# COMPACT_ATOMS: atom_id res chain seq x y z
N HIS A 1 -2.09 4.41 19.85
CA HIS A 1 -3.23 5.24 19.40
C HIS A 1 -3.85 4.60 18.17
N TYR A 2 -4.97 3.88 18.33
CA TYR A 2 -5.74 3.25 17.24
C TYR A 2 -7.25 3.48 17.38
N LYS A 3 -7.71 4.14 18.45
CA LYS A 3 -9.12 4.39 18.74
C LYS A 3 -9.75 5.50 17.87
N ASP A 4 -8.92 6.24 17.14
CA ASP A 4 -9.33 7.45 16.40
C ASP A 4 -9.51 7.19 14.89
N LYS A 5 -9.30 5.94 14.41
CA LYS A 5 -9.26 5.57 12.98
C LYS A 5 -10.52 4.86 12.46
N GLY A 6 -11.65 5.03 13.12
CA GLY A 6 -12.94 4.44 12.72
C GLY A 6 -13.08 2.95 13.10
N ASP A 7 -14.09 2.28 12.53
CA ASP A 7 -14.49 0.90 12.88
C ASP A 7 -13.52 -0.19 12.39
N ASP A 8 -12.68 0.09 11.37
CA ASP A 8 -11.73 -0.87 10.78
C ASP A 8 -10.33 -0.24 10.59
N PRO A 9 -9.62 0.03 11.69
CA PRO A 9 -8.31 0.69 11.65
C PRO A 9 -7.27 -0.23 10.98
N GLY A 10 -6.52 0.31 10.03
CA GLY A 10 -5.47 -0.44 9.33
C GLY A 10 -5.94 -1.30 8.16
N ARG A 11 -7.20 -1.12 7.69
CA ARG A 11 -7.68 -1.72 6.45
C ARG A 11 -6.80 -1.33 5.26
N LEU A 12 -6.50 -2.31 4.39
CA LEU A 12 -5.77 -2.11 3.13
C LEU A 12 -6.67 -2.38 1.93
N GLU A 13 -6.55 -1.56 0.91
CA GLU A 13 -7.27 -1.70 -0.35
C GLU A 13 -6.38 -2.32 -1.43
N LEU A 14 -6.88 -3.36 -2.12
CA LEU A 14 -6.22 -3.95 -3.26
C LEU A 14 -6.42 -3.08 -4.50
N VAL A 15 -5.35 -2.46 -4.99
CA VAL A 15 -5.36 -1.59 -6.16
C VAL A 15 -4.63 -2.28 -7.32
N LYS A 16 -5.26 -2.24 -8.51
CA LYS A 16 -4.73 -2.81 -9.77
C LYS A 16 -4.26 -4.28 -9.67
N GLY A 17 -4.74 -5.03 -8.68
CA GLY A 17 -4.32 -6.41 -8.41
C GLY A 17 -2.84 -6.57 -8.07
N SER A 18 -2.11 -5.49 -7.77
CA SER A 18 -0.65 -5.52 -7.58
C SER A 18 -0.16 -4.66 -6.41
N TRP A 19 -1.07 -3.98 -5.70
CA TRP A 19 -0.73 -3.06 -4.62
C TRP A 19 -1.72 -3.17 -3.48
N LEU A 20 -1.23 -3.10 -2.24
CA LEU A 20 -2.04 -2.86 -1.05
C LEU A 20 -1.86 -1.41 -0.62
N VAL A 21 -2.95 -0.64 -0.58
CA VAL A 21 -2.93 0.79 -0.23
C VAL A 21 -3.57 0.99 1.14
N CYS A 22 -2.86 1.68 2.02
CA CYS A 22 -3.37 2.07 3.33
C CYS A 22 -3.94 3.49 3.25
N ALA A 23 -5.26 3.64 3.35
CA ALA A 23 -5.91 4.96 3.36
C ALA A 23 -5.48 5.81 4.57
N ASP A 24 -5.20 5.14 5.69
CA ASP A 24 -4.84 5.75 6.97
C ASP A 24 -3.45 6.40 7.01
N SER A 25 -2.51 5.92 6.20
CA SER A 25 -1.12 6.40 6.15
C SER A 25 -0.69 6.91 4.78
N GLY A 26 -1.43 6.56 3.72
CA GLY A 26 -1.07 6.77 2.32
C GLY A 26 -0.03 5.78 1.79
N TYR A 27 0.50 4.89 2.63
CA TYR A 27 1.49 3.89 2.24
C TYR A 27 0.93 2.91 1.22
N LYS A 28 1.77 2.52 0.24
CA LYS A 28 1.39 1.62 -0.84
C LYS A 28 2.42 0.52 -0.97
N TYR A 29 2.00 -0.71 -0.67
CA TYR A 29 2.86 -1.88 -0.59
C TYR A 29 2.72 -2.70 -1.87
N PRO A 30 3.81 -2.95 -2.62
CA PRO A 30 3.75 -3.75 -3.84
C PRO A 30 3.51 -5.22 -3.53
N ILE A 31 2.77 -5.90 -4.39
CA ILE A 31 2.63 -7.35 -4.39
C ILE A 31 3.58 -7.89 -5.46
N ARG A 32 4.66 -8.56 -5.04
CA ARG A 32 5.67 -9.14 -5.93
C ARG A 32 5.54 -10.66 -5.90
N ASN A 33 5.42 -11.30 -7.06
CA ASN A 33 5.26 -12.76 -7.17
C ASN A 33 4.11 -13.31 -6.31
N GLY A 34 3.00 -12.55 -6.17
CA GLY A 34 1.86 -12.91 -5.34
C GLY A 34 2.07 -12.69 -3.82
N ILE A 35 3.23 -12.19 -3.39
CA ILE A 35 3.54 -11.91 -1.98
C ILE A 35 3.55 -10.40 -1.74
N PRO A 36 2.71 -9.88 -0.83
CA PRO A 36 2.77 -8.48 -0.43
C PRO A 36 4.07 -8.14 0.31
N VAL A 37 4.77 -7.09 -0.14
CA VAL A 37 5.97 -6.57 0.52
C VAL A 37 5.56 -5.58 1.61
N MET A 38 5.30 -6.11 2.81
CA MET A 38 4.78 -5.35 3.97
C MET A 38 5.87 -4.64 4.79
N LEU A 39 6.90 -4.11 4.13
CA LEU A 39 7.95 -3.30 4.79
C LEU A 39 7.53 -1.83 4.83
N VAL A 40 7.73 -1.17 5.97
CA VAL A 40 7.39 0.26 6.14
C VAL A 40 8.11 1.13 5.11
N GLU A 41 9.43 0.93 4.96
CA GLU A 41 10.25 1.65 3.99
C GLU A 41 9.72 1.48 2.55
N GLU A 42 9.22 0.28 2.22
CA GLU A 42 8.67 0.03 0.89
C GLU A 42 7.35 0.76 0.70
N GLY A 43 6.45 0.71 1.68
CA GLY A 43 5.18 1.44 1.64
C GLY A 43 5.35 2.96 1.57
N GLU A 44 6.35 3.48 2.26
CA GLU A 44 6.66 4.91 2.32
C GLU A 44 7.17 5.47 0.99
N LYS A 45 8.00 4.72 0.25
CA LYS A 45 8.49 5.12 -1.09
C LYS A 45 7.38 5.54 -2.05
N TRP A 46 6.20 4.93 -1.94
CA TRP A 46 5.07 5.13 -2.84
C TRP A 46 3.97 6.03 -2.25
N LYS A 47 4.20 6.62 -1.08
CA LYS A 47 3.20 7.43 -0.36
C LYS A 47 2.66 8.58 -1.20
N ASP A 48 3.53 9.28 -1.93
CA ASP A 48 3.16 10.45 -2.72
C ASP A 48 2.82 10.12 -4.18
N THR A 49 2.96 8.86 -4.60
CA THR A 49 2.54 8.42 -5.93
C THR A 49 1.02 8.20 -5.94
N PRO A 50 0.25 8.86 -6.82
CA PRO A 50 -1.19 8.59 -6.97
C PRO A 50 -1.43 7.11 -7.29
N ALA A 51 -2.52 6.53 -6.76
CA ALA A 51 -2.84 5.11 -6.97
C ALA A 51 -2.96 4.76 -8.47
N GLU A 52 -3.49 5.71 -9.24
CA GLU A 52 -3.65 5.65 -10.70
C GLU A 52 -2.32 5.67 -11.44
N ALA A 53 -1.26 6.21 -10.84
CA ALA A 53 0.09 6.29 -11.41
C ALA A 53 0.99 5.10 -11.01
N LEU A 54 0.55 4.23 -10.08
CA LEU A 54 1.33 3.07 -9.66
C LEU A 54 1.64 2.11 -10.82
N PRO A 55 2.90 1.65 -10.98
CA PRO A 55 3.30 0.75 -12.05
C PRO A 55 2.74 -0.67 -11.87
N VAL A 56 2.50 -1.37 -12.98
CA VAL A 56 2.08 -2.78 -13.03
C VAL A 56 2.91 -3.49 -14.12
N PRO A 57 3.74 -4.51 -13.78
CA PRO A 57 3.99 -5.00 -12.43
C PRO A 57 4.72 -3.95 -11.57
N PRO A 58 4.64 -4.04 -10.23
CA PRO A 58 5.48 -3.23 -9.36
C PRO A 58 6.97 -3.48 -9.66
N PRO A 59 7.82 -2.45 -9.59
CA PRO A 59 9.26 -2.63 -9.80
C PRO A 59 9.83 -3.53 -8.72
N GLU A 60 10.90 -4.25 -9.04
CA GLU A 60 11.72 -4.95 -8.05
C GLU A 60 12.47 -3.92 -7.19
N ALA A 61 12.83 -4.30 -5.97
CA ALA A 61 13.56 -3.43 -5.03
C ALA A 61 15.06 -3.40 -5.35
#